data_AF-A0A5N3UQQ3-F1
#
_entry.id   AF-A0A5N3UQQ3-F1
#
_cell.length_a   1.000
_cell.length_b   1.000
_cell.length_c   1.000
_cell.angle_alpha   90.00
_cell.angle_beta   90.00
_cell.angle_gamma   90.00
#
_symmetry.space_group_name_H-M   'P 1'
#
loop_
_entity.id
_entity.type
_entity.pdbx_description
1 polymer ?
#
loop_
_entity_poly.entity_id
_entity_poly.type
_entity_poly.pdbx_seq_one_letter_code
_entity_poly.pdbx_strand_id
1 'polypeptide(L)' 'MTPILGFHQPLKSVINPSDVWGSQAVIVPTLSPYTKYSLMINRATPYNYPVPLRDDGNMPDVPSHPQDPQGPSLEWLKRL' A
#
# COMPACT_ATOMS: atom_id res chain seq x y z
N MET A 1 -37.33 -27.88 -38.61
CA MET A 1 -37.12 -28.82 -37.48
C MET A 1 -35.88 -28.37 -36.71
N THR A 2 -36.08 -27.68 -35.60
CA THR A 2 -35.00 -27.23 -34.70
C THR A 2 -35.37 -27.69 -33.30
N PRO A 3 -34.55 -28.51 -32.62
CA PRO A 3 -34.71 -28.71 -31.19
C PRO A 3 -33.87 -27.67 -30.44
N ILE A 4 -34.58 -26.75 -29.80
CA ILE A 4 -34.08 -25.90 -28.71
C ILE A 4 -33.80 -26.79 -27.51
N LEU A 5 -32.55 -27.25 -27.39
CA LEU A 5 -32.07 -27.98 -26.21
C LEU A 5 -31.92 -26.98 -25.06
N GLY A 6 -32.93 -26.96 -24.18
CA GLY A 6 -32.91 -26.20 -22.95
C GLY A 6 -31.75 -26.65 -22.06
N PHE A 7 -30.69 -25.86 -22.02
CA PHE A 7 -29.68 -25.95 -20.97
C PHE A 7 -30.34 -25.52 -19.65
N HIS A 8 -30.87 -26.49 -18.90
CA HIS A 8 -31.12 -26.34 -17.48
C HIS A 8 -29.75 -26.20 -16.80
N GLN A 9 -29.33 -24.95 -16.57
CA GLN A 9 -28.11 -24.68 -15.81
C GLN A 9 -28.29 -25.25 -14.40
N PRO A 10 -27.53 -26.27 -13.98
CA PRO A 10 -27.68 -26.83 -12.65
C PRO A 10 -27.18 -25.78 -11.66
N LEU A 11 -28.11 -25.26 -10.84
CA LEU A 11 -27.89 -24.40 -9.68
C LEU A 11 -26.75 -23.39 -9.83
N LYS A 12 -27.07 -22.18 -10.31
CA LYS A 12 -26.18 -21.02 -10.19
C LYS A 12 -25.63 -21.00 -8.77
N SER A 13 -24.32 -21.21 -8.61
CA SER A 13 -23.65 -21.00 -7.33
C SER A 13 -24.09 -19.63 -6.82
N VAL A 14 -24.70 -19.56 -5.65
CA VAL A 14 -25.19 -18.31 -5.05
C VAL A 14 -24.03 -17.33 -4.81
N ILE A 15 -22.80 -17.84 -4.80
CA ILE A 15 -21.57 -17.07 -4.67
C ILE A 15 -20.90 -17.01 -6.04
N ASN A 16 -20.86 -15.83 -6.65
CA ASN A 16 -20.09 -15.63 -7.87
C ASN A 16 -18.60 -15.48 -7.50
N PRO A 17 -17.66 -16.02 -8.28
CA PRO A 17 -16.23 -15.85 -8.02
C PRO A 17 -15.80 -14.39 -7.83
N SER A 18 -16.42 -13.46 -8.57
CA SER A 18 -16.18 -12.01 -8.42
C SER A 18 -16.44 -11.49 -7.01
N ASP A 19 -17.45 -12.03 -6.32
CA ASP A 19 -17.84 -11.61 -4.99
C ASP A 19 -16.80 -12.04 -3.95
N VAL A 20 -16.16 -13.20 -4.18
CA VAL A 20 -15.04 -13.70 -3.36
C VAL A 20 -13.79 -12.83 -3.54
N TRP A 21 -13.44 -12.49 -4.79
CA TRP A 21 -12.31 -11.60 -5.05
C TRP A 21 -12.54 -10.20 -4.49
N GLY A 22 -13.75 -9.67 -4.63
CA GLY A 22 -14.13 -8.36 -4.09
C GLY A 22 -14.04 -8.30 -2.57
N SER A 23 -14.58 -9.30 -1.87
CA SER A 23 -14.48 -9.39 -0.41
C SER A 23 -13.03 -9.56 0.06
N GLN A 24 -12.23 -10.37 -0.63
CA GLN A 24 -10.83 -10.56 -0.29
C GLN A 24 -10.01 -9.26 -0.47
N ALA A 25 -10.27 -8.50 -1.54
CA ALA A 25 -9.60 -7.22 -1.79
C ALA A 25 -9.85 -6.17 -0.69
N VAL A 26 -10.98 -6.25 0.02
CA VAL A 26 -11.29 -5.37 1.16
C VAL A 26 -10.64 -5.88 2.45
N ILE A 27 -10.64 -7.20 2.67
CA ILE A 27 -10.21 -7.79 3.95
C ILE A 27 -8.67 -7.91 4.05
N VAL A 28 -7.97 -8.31 2.97
CA VAL A 28 -6.51 -8.53 3.02
C VAL A 28 -5.74 -7.28 3.43
N PRO A 29 -6.01 -6.07 2.90
CA PRO A 29 -5.22 -4.90 3.26
C PRO A 29 -5.30 -4.54 4.74
N THR A 30 -6.44 -4.81 5.39
CA THR A 30 -6.65 -4.53 6.82
C THR A 30 -5.92 -5.52 7.73
N LEU A 31 -5.81 -6.78 7.30
CA LEU A 31 -5.14 -7.83 8.08
C LEU A 31 -3.64 -7.94 7.79
N SER A 32 -3.19 -7.46 6.63
CA SER A 32 -1.80 -7.61 6.21
C SER A 32 -0.88 -6.62 6.94
N PRO A 33 0.18 -7.10 7.62
CA PRO A 33 1.20 -6.22 8.21
C PRO A 33 2.01 -5.46 7.13
N TYR A 34 1.96 -5.90 5.87
CA TYR A 34 2.71 -5.31 4.77
C TYR A 34 2.08 -4.05 4.17
N THR A 35 0.77 -3.84 4.37
CA THR A 35 0.07 -2.65 3.88
C THR A 35 0.72 -1.35 4.41
N LYS A 36 1.27 -1.40 5.63
CA LYS A 36 2.00 -0.27 6.23
C LYS A 36 3.26 0.10 5.43
N TYR A 37 4.02 -0.89 4.96
CA TYR A 37 5.26 -0.64 4.21
C TYR A 37 4.97 0.00 2.86
N SER A 38 3.91 -0.40 2.16
CA SER A 38 3.48 0.26 0.92
C SER A 38 3.23 1.76 1.12
N LEU A 39 2.58 2.14 2.23
CA LEU A 39 2.37 3.54 2.58
C LEU A 39 3.67 4.26 2.96
N MET A 40 4.57 3.61 3.71
CA MET A 40 5.87 4.17 4.09
C MET A 40 6.77 4.42 2.86
N ILE A 41 6.78 3.51 1.88
CA ILE A 41 7.53 3.66 0.61
C ILE A 41 7.05 4.89 -0.16
N ASN A 42 5.73 5.05 -0.30
CA ASN A 42 5.16 6.18 -1.02
C ASN A 42 5.50 7.53 -0.37
N ARG A 43 5.58 7.57 0.97
CA ARG A 43 5.99 8.79 1.70
C ARG A 43 7.49 9.05 1.63
N ALA A 44 8.30 7.99 1.60
CA ALA A 44 9.75 8.09 1.54
C ALA A 44 10.27 8.49 0.16
N THR A 45 9.45 8.39 -0.90
CA THR A 45 9.84 8.75 -2.26
C THR A 45 9.72 10.26 -2.47
N PRO A 46 10.83 11.00 -2.65
CA PRO A 46 10.78 12.44 -2.78
C PRO A 46 10.45 12.82 -4.24
N TYR A 47 9.20 13.18 -4.50
CA TYR A 47 8.81 13.73 -5.80
C TYR A 47 9.10 15.23 -5.92
N ASN A 48 9.17 15.92 -4.79
CA ASN A 48 9.51 17.33 -4.70
C ASN A 48 10.88 17.49 -4.02
N TYR A 49 11.60 18.55 -4.38
CA TYR A 49 12.85 18.89 -3.73
C TYR A 49 12.61 19.32 -2.27
N PRO A 50 13.25 18.69 -1.27
CA PRO A 50 13.08 19.08 0.13
C PRO A 50 13.76 20.43 0.36
N VAL A 51 12.96 21.44 0.70
CA VAL A 51 13.46 22.80 0.99
C VAL A 51 14.04 22.81 2.41
N PRO A 52 15.32 23.20 2.58
CA PRO A 52 15.93 23.30 3.90
C PRO A 52 15.20 24.31 4.79
N LEU A 53 15.04 23.97 6.07
CA LEU A 53 14.49 24.89 7.06
C LEU A 53 15.55 25.91 7.47
N ARG A 54 15.09 27.12 7.79
CA ARG A 54 15.96 28.15 8.37
C ARG A 54 16.21 27.80 9.83
N ASP A 55 17.47 27.76 10.23
CA ASP A 55 17.87 27.50 11.61
C ASP A 55 17.50 28.65 12.55
N ASP A 56 16.82 28.35 13.65
CA ASP A 56 16.48 29.27 14.75
C ASP A 56 17.30 29.00 16.03
N GLY A 57 18.18 28.01 16.00
CA GLY A 57 19.06 27.62 17.10
C GLY A 57 18.47 26.61 18.09
N ASN A 58 17.21 26.15 17.90
CA ASN A 58 16.55 25.20 18.80
C ASN A 58 15.80 24.08 18.05
N MET A 59 16.45 23.44 17.07
CA MET A 59 15.90 22.30 16.32
C MET A 59 16.77 21.05 16.44
N PRO A 60 16.70 20.30 17.57
CA PRO A 60 17.54 19.11 17.78
C PRO A 60 17.16 17.90 16.91
N ASP A 61 15.96 17.91 16.31
CA ASP A 61 15.39 16.84 15.48
C ASP A 61 15.64 17.04 13.97
N VAL A 62 16.00 18.25 13.54
CA VAL A 62 16.29 18.56 12.13
C VAL A 62 17.78 18.36 11.86
N PRO A 63 18.16 17.47 10.92
CA PRO A 63 19.56 17.27 10.56
C PRO A 63 20.13 18.50 9.86
N SER A 64 21.38 18.84 10.17
CA SER A 64 22.12 19.91 9.46
C SER A 64 22.69 19.43 8.13
N HIS A 65 22.97 18.12 8.01
CA HIS A 65 23.51 17.48 6.83
C HIS A 65 22.80 16.14 6.55
N PRO A 66 22.62 15.73 5.27
CA PRO A 66 21.90 14.49 4.93
C PRO A 66 22.48 13.19 5.51
N GLN A 67 23.74 13.20 5.92
CA GLN A 67 24.42 12.03 6.51
C GLN A 67 24.35 12.02 8.05
N ASP A 68 23.78 13.05 8.66
CA ASP A 68 23.64 13.08 10.11
C ASP A 68 22.72 11.94 10.57
N PRO A 69 22.94 11.38 11.78
CA PRO A 69 22.09 10.32 12.30
C PRO A 69 20.66 10.81 12.64
N GLN A 70 20.44 12.12 12.63
CA GLN A 70 19.16 12.76 12.86
C GLN A 70 18.29 12.65 11.60
N GLY A 71 17.00 12.37 11.80
CA GLY A 71 16.02 12.28 10.72
C GLY A 71 15.63 10.84 10.34
N PRO A 72 14.64 10.69 9.44
CA PRO A 72 14.09 9.39 9.06
C PRO A 72 15.06 8.61 8.15
N SER A 73 15.47 7.42 8.58
CA SER A 73 16.34 6.53 7.80
C SER A 73 15.56 5.50 6.98
N LEU A 74 16.15 5.07 5.86
CA LEU A 74 15.60 4.04 4.97
C LEU A 74 16.16 2.64 5.25
N GLU A 75 16.76 2.40 6.41
CA GLU A 75 17.35 1.10 6.76
C GLU A 75 16.31 -0.04 6.78
N TRP A 76 15.07 0.25 7.19
CA TRP A 76 13.96 -0.70 7.12
C TRP A 76 13.63 -1.10 5.67
N LEU A 77 13.76 -0.17 4.71
CA LEU A 77 13.48 -0.43 3.30
C LEU A 77 14.61 -1.23 2.64
N LYS A 78 15.86 -0.97 3.02
CA LYS A 78 17.02 -1.74 2.54
C LYS A 78 17.02 -3.19 3.02
N ARG A 79 16.37 -3.47 4.15
CA ARG A 79 16.30 -4.79 4.79
C ARG A 79 14.98 -5.52 4.51
N LEU A 80 14.11 -4.93 3.69
CA LEU A 80 12.78 -5.45 3.38
C LEU A 80 12.85 -6.67 2.44
#